data_AF-A0A239AFJ8-F1
#
_entry.id   AF-A0A239AFJ8-F1
#
_cell.length_a   1.000
_cell.length_b   1.000
_cell.length_c   1.000
_cell.angle_alpha   90.00
_cell.angle_beta   90.00
_cell.angle_gamma   90.00
#
_symmetry.space_group_name_H-M   'P 1'
#
loop_
_entity.id
_entity.type
_entity.pdbx_description
1 polymer ?
#
loop_
_entity_poly.entity_id
_entity_poly.type
_entity_poly.pdbx_seq_one_letter_code
_entity_poly.pdbx_strand_id
1 'polypeptide(L)'
;MRIYFLSLFLLISFTSFGQGPIQDRVYEENIQSVRLFPQSQDFASQMSSPAISLQAGSPLLLSFDDIAYDPDMYSARIIHCDMDWTPSDLKENDYLVQFNEFNVTDYNYSIDTRIPYIHYNFVLPKVTKSGNYVVQVYRGREQDKTILTRRFMVFDNSIQVGARVVPPSQTENRRKQQQLNINLNYKGREVLDPRTGFRIVIRQNQRWDNFITDLKPTMVREDLKTVAYELFDGSNAFFAGNEFRFVDLRYVRARGNNVARVQMEEDVVFAETLVEKARPSAAYSQYLDMNGQYVIFNFERRNHDLEGEYMLATFNLSPEGITDTPYIVGALTNWGRTPEAKMELNKKSNTYQATLLLKQGWYDYQFAYKTDSGWNMSPVEGDHFETENEYEVLVYFRDVGSRYDELVGYVNVNPNKRRL
;
A
#
# COMPACT_ATOMS: atom_id res chain seq x y z
N MET A 1 -18.43 69.80 -17.07
CA MET A 1 -18.80 68.37 -16.99
C MET A 1 -17.55 67.60 -16.55
N ARG A 2 -17.41 67.29 -15.26
CA ARG A 2 -16.22 66.61 -14.68
C ARG A 2 -16.55 65.12 -14.56
N ILE A 3 -15.80 64.29 -15.26
CA ILE A 3 -15.95 62.82 -15.25
C ILE A 3 -15.05 62.28 -14.14
N TYR A 4 -15.65 61.63 -13.15
CA TYR A 4 -14.96 60.91 -12.08
C TYR A 4 -14.55 59.52 -12.60
N PHE A 5 -13.25 59.21 -12.54
CA PHE A 5 -12.73 57.86 -12.79
C PHE A 5 -12.80 57.08 -11.46
N LEU A 6 -13.71 56.11 -11.37
CA LEU A 6 -13.84 55.20 -10.24
C LEU A 6 -12.93 53.99 -10.48
N SER A 7 -11.83 53.86 -9.72
CA SER A 7 -10.96 52.69 -9.80
C SER A 7 -11.57 51.53 -9.01
N LEU A 8 -12.02 50.49 -9.70
CA LEU A 8 -12.50 49.25 -9.11
C LEU A 8 -11.28 48.36 -8.75
N PHE A 9 -10.97 48.26 -7.46
CA PHE A 9 -9.98 47.31 -6.94
C PHE A 9 -10.60 45.90 -6.98
N LEU A 10 -10.13 45.07 -7.91
CA LEU A 10 -10.49 43.66 -7.98
C LEU A 10 -9.70 42.90 -6.91
N LEU A 11 -10.35 42.54 -5.80
CA LEU A 11 -9.82 41.61 -4.82
C LEU A 11 -9.76 40.22 -5.44
N ILE A 12 -8.57 39.81 -5.90
CA ILE A 12 -8.29 38.42 -6.27
C ILE A 12 -8.17 37.65 -4.97
N SER A 13 -9.26 36.98 -4.58
CA SER A 13 -9.24 35.96 -3.54
C SER A 13 -8.42 34.78 -4.05
N PHE A 14 -7.15 34.69 -3.67
CA PHE A 14 -6.39 33.45 -3.78
C PHE A 14 -7.02 32.46 -2.82
N THR A 15 -7.85 31.55 -3.35
CA THR A 15 -8.17 30.32 -2.66
C THR A 15 -6.86 29.53 -2.56
N SER A 16 -6.23 29.55 -1.39
CA SER A 16 -5.21 28.56 -1.06
C SER A 16 -5.89 27.20 -1.10
N PHE A 17 -5.71 26.46 -2.18
CA PHE A 17 -5.94 25.03 -2.15
C PHE A 17 -4.92 24.48 -1.16
N GLY A 18 -5.37 24.20 0.07
CA GLY A 18 -4.60 23.38 0.98
C GLY A 18 -4.26 22.10 0.22
N GLN A 19 -2.97 21.78 0.11
CA GLN A 19 -2.55 20.56 -0.58
C GLN A 19 -3.06 19.38 0.25
N GLY A 20 -4.06 18.67 -0.30
CA GLY A 20 -4.61 17.48 0.34
C GLY A 20 -3.58 16.36 0.46
N PRO A 21 -3.89 15.29 1.21
CA PRO A 21 -2.98 14.18 1.42
C PRO A 21 -2.63 13.51 0.09
N ILE A 22 -1.34 13.36 -0.20
CA ILE A 22 -0.87 12.73 -1.44
C ILE A 22 -1.04 11.22 -1.31
N GLN A 23 -1.73 10.58 -2.25
CA GLN A 23 -2.02 9.15 -2.23
C GLN A 23 -1.16 8.36 -3.21
N ASP A 24 -1.05 7.05 -2.96
CA ASP A 24 -0.56 6.10 -3.95
C ASP A 24 -1.49 6.08 -5.17
N ARG A 25 -0.96 6.45 -6.33
CA ARG A 25 -1.74 6.52 -7.55
C ARG A 25 -0.89 6.28 -8.78
N VAL A 26 -1.48 5.60 -9.75
CA VAL A 26 -1.00 5.55 -11.13
C VAL A 26 -1.99 6.37 -11.95
N TYR A 27 -1.47 7.28 -12.76
CA TYR A 27 -2.26 8.27 -13.50
C TYR A 27 -2.43 7.92 -14.97
N GLU A 28 -1.57 7.06 -15.51
CA GLU A 28 -1.58 6.63 -16.91
C GLU A 28 -1.77 5.11 -16.99
N GLU A 29 -2.65 4.64 -17.87
CA GLU A 29 -3.05 3.22 -17.97
C GLU A 29 -1.93 2.31 -18.50
N ASN A 30 -0.99 2.84 -19.27
CA ASN A 30 0.19 2.10 -19.75
C ASN A 30 1.21 1.81 -18.64
N ILE A 31 1.18 2.56 -17.54
CA ILE A 31 2.09 2.33 -16.41
C ILE A 31 1.55 1.20 -15.54
N GLN A 32 2.28 0.11 -15.46
CA GLN A 32 1.84 -1.14 -14.84
C GLN A 32 2.87 -1.68 -13.84
N SER A 33 2.45 -2.64 -13.00
CA SER A 33 3.32 -3.35 -12.05
C SER A 33 4.15 -2.45 -11.12
N VAL A 34 3.64 -1.25 -10.79
CA VAL A 34 4.36 -0.27 -9.96
C VAL A 34 4.51 -0.79 -8.53
N ARG A 35 5.76 -1.01 -8.10
CA ARG A 35 6.14 -1.55 -6.79
C ARG A 35 7.25 -0.71 -6.18
N LEU A 36 7.21 -0.52 -4.86
CA LEU A 36 8.26 0.16 -4.09
C LEU A 36 8.58 -0.68 -2.86
N PHE A 37 9.83 -1.12 -2.74
CA PHE A 37 10.23 -2.06 -1.68
C PHE A 37 11.72 -1.93 -1.32
N PRO A 38 12.15 -2.40 -0.13
CA PRO A 38 13.57 -2.43 0.24
C PRO A 38 14.39 -3.26 -0.72
N GLN A 39 15.44 -2.69 -1.29
CA GLN A 39 16.33 -3.42 -2.19
C GLN A 39 17.09 -4.50 -1.40
N SER A 40 16.88 -5.77 -1.78
CA SER A 40 17.46 -6.93 -1.11
C SER A 40 17.74 -8.04 -2.11
N GLN A 41 18.64 -8.96 -1.74
CA GLN A 41 18.82 -10.23 -2.46
C GLN A 41 17.69 -11.21 -2.15
N ASP A 42 16.97 -11.02 -1.05
CA ASP A 42 15.78 -11.78 -0.73
C ASP A 42 14.64 -11.38 -1.67
N PHE A 43 14.20 -12.33 -2.50
CA PHE A 43 13.10 -12.14 -3.44
C PHE A 43 11.81 -11.71 -2.73
N ALA A 44 11.58 -12.15 -1.48
CA ALA A 44 10.41 -11.82 -0.69
C ALA A 44 10.31 -10.33 -0.33
N SER A 45 11.41 -9.57 -0.47
CA SER A 45 11.43 -8.13 -0.22
C SER A 45 10.39 -7.36 -1.04
N GLN A 46 9.99 -7.84 -2.21
CA GLN A 46 8.93 -7.25 -3.04
C GLN A 46 7.57 -7.11 -2.35
N MET A 47 7.31 -7.95 -1.33
CA MET A 47 6.07 -7.90 -0.53
C MET A 47 6.21 -7.01 0.70
N SER A 48 7.43 -6.57 1.03
CA SER A 48 7.69 -5.78 2.23
C SER A 48 7.17 -4.37 2.04
N SER A 49 6.62 -3.81 3.12
CA SER A 49 6.26 -2.41 3.14
C SER A 49 7.42 -1.52 2.71
N PRO A 50 7.17 -0.41 1.98
CA PRO A 50 8.17 0.61 1.67
C PRO A 50 8.54 1.43 2.92
N ALA A 51 9.04 0.76 3.96
CA ALA A 51 9.49 1.34 5.22
C ALA A 51 10.97 0.98 5.44
N ILE A 52 11.83 1.97 5.65
CA ILE A 52 13.25 1.76 5.92
C ILE A 52 13.74 2.60 7.10
N SER A 53 14.77 2.11 7.79
CA SER A 53 15.44 2.91 8.80
C SER A 53 16.19 4.07 8.13
N LEU A 54 16.24 5.23 8.78
CA LEU A 54 17.08 6.36 8.38
C LEU A 54 18.57 5.97 8.28
N GLN A 55 18.97 4.97 9.08
CA GLN A 55 20.32 4.41 9.10
C GLN A 55 20.48 3.16 8.22
N ALA A 56 19.48 2.80 7.42
CA ALA A 56 19.54 1.62 6.56
C ALA A 56 20.72 1.70 5.57
N GLY A 57 21.38 0.56 5.38
CA GLY A 57 22.44 0.41 4.37
C GLY A 57 21.91 0.15 2.96
N SER A 58 20.70 -0.40 2.85
CA SER A 58 20.03 -0.66 1.57
C SER A 58 18.95 0.39 1.28
N PRO A 59 18.88 0.92 0.06
CA PRO A 59 17.85 1.87 -0.35
C PRO A 59 16.51 1.16 -0.67
N LEU A 60 15.49 1.97 -0.94
CA LEU A 60 14.27 1.49 -1.58
C LEU A 60 14.45 1.45 -3.10
N LEU A 61 13.85 0.46 -3.75
CA LEU A 61 13.78 0.33 -5.21
C LEU A 61 12.34 0.53 -5.65
N LEU A 62 12.12 1.53 -6.51
CA LEU A 62 10.90 1.69 -7.28
C LEU A 62 11.07 0.93 -8.59
N SER A 63 10.15 0.01 -8.89
CA SER A 63 10.12 -0.77 -10.12
C SER A 63 8.74 -0.63 -10.77
N PHE A 64 8.69 -0.36 -12.07
CA PHE A 64 7.44 -0.27 -12.84
C PHE A 64 7.69 -0.59 -14.30
N ASP A 65 6.62 -0.98 -14.99
CA ASP A 65 6.65 -1.19 -16.44
C ASP A 65 5.86 -0.08 -17.13
N ASP A 66 6.28 0.27 -18.34
CA ASP A 66 5.58 1.14 -19.27
C ASP A 66 5.23 0.33 -20.51
N ILE A 67 3.94 0.08 -20.75
CA ILE A 67 3.46 -0.62 -21.95
C ILE A 67 3.61 0.31 -23.15
N ALA A 68 4.82 0.29 -23.72
CA ALA A 68 5.24 1.11 -24.82
C ALA A 68 6.31 0.38 -25.65
N TYR A 69 6.50 0.85 -26.89
CA TYR A 69 7.55 0.34 -27.78
C TYR A 69 8.89 1.06 -27.60
N ASP A 70 8.85 2.32 -27.18
CA ASP A 70 10.04 3.16 -27.03
C ASP A 70 10.09 3.73 -25.60
N PRO A 71 11.29 3.87 -25.02
CA PRO A 71 11.46 4.43 -23.70
C PRO A 71 11.13 5.92 -23.70
N ASP A 72 10.36 6.34 -22.70
CA ASP A 72 10.18 7.75 -22.37
C ASP A 72 11.24 8.23 -21.38
N MET A 73 11.41 9.55 -21.30
CA MET A 73 12.26 10.20 -20.32
C MET A 73 11.45 10.47 -19.06
N TYR A 74 11.72 9.73 -17.99
CA TYR A 74 11.10 9.96 -16.70
C TYR A 74 12.04 10.64 -15.72
N SER A 75 11.48 11.53 -14.91
CA SER A 75 12.13 12.15 -13.76
C SER A 75 11.36 11.83 -12.48
N ALA A 76 12.06 11.74 -11.37
CA ALA A 76 11.51 11.53 -10.05
C ALA A 76 11.87 12.68 -9.12
N ARG A 77 10.96 13.00 -8.19
CA ARG A 77 11.23 13.86 -7.04
C ARG A 77 10.71 13.22 -5.76
N ILE A 78 11.33 13.59 -4.65
CA ILE A 78 10.95 13.14 -3.31
C ILE A 78 10.25 14.29 -2.58
N ILE A 79 9.11 14.01 -1.98
CA ILE A 79 8.33 15.00 -1.23
C ILE A 79 8.25 14.51 0.21
N HIS A 80 8.71 15.31 1.17
CA HIS A 80 8.48 15.02 2.58
C HIS A 80 7.02 15.36 2.95
N CYS A 81 6.37 14.49 3.70
CA CYS A 81 5.02 14.66 4.20
C CYS A 81 4.95 14.52 5.72
N ASP A 82 3.91 15.13 6.30
CA ASP A 82 3.54 14.91 7.69
C ASP A 82 2.80 13.57 7.87
N MET A 83 2.42 13.27 9.11
CA MET A 83 1.76 12.00 9.47
C MET A 83 0.51 11.74 8.63
N ASP A 84 -0.20 12.79 8.26
CA ASP A 84 -1.44 12.75 7.49
C ASP A 84 -1.23 12.67 5.97
N TRP A 85 0.02 12.60 5.49
CA TRP A 85 0.42 12.59 4.08
C TRP A 85 0.25 13.92 3.35
N THR A 86 0.03 15.03 4.05
CA THR A 86 0.17 16.37 3.45
C THR A 86 1.65 16.75 3.36
N PRO A 87 2.10 17.48 2.32
CA PRO A 87 3.47 17.97 2.26
C PRO A 87 3.83 18.82 3.47
N SER A 88 4.98 18.56 4.09
CA SER A 88 5.41 19.30 5.28
C SER A 88 6.02 20.67 4.93
N ASP A 89 6.28 21.48 5.95
CA ASP A 89 6.94 22.80 5.82
C ASP A 89 8.47 22.70 5.63
N LEU A 90 9.00 21.49 5.39
CA LEU A 90 10.41 21.30 5.08
C LEU A 90 10.71 21.71 3.64
N LYS A 91 11.84 22.42 3.47
CA LYS A 91 12.42 22.66 2.16
C LYS A 91 13.19 21.42 1.73
N GLU A 92 13.37 21.23 0.43
CA GLU A 92 14.05 20.05 -0.12
C GLU A 92 15.45 19.85 0.47
N ASN A 93 16.21 20.94 0.61
CA ASN A 93 17.55 20.93 1.23
C ASN A 93 17.55 20.59 2.73
N ASP A 94 16.39 20.57 3.40
CA ASP A 94 16.29 20.15 4.81
C ASP A 94 16.37 18.61 4.95
N TYR A 95 15.97 17.86 3.91
CA TYR A 95 15.89 16.39 3.94
C TYR A 95 16.67 15.68 2.81
N LEU A 96 17.12 16.39 1.78
CA LEU A 96 17.98 15.88 0.71
C LEU A 96 19.30 16.66 0.63
N VAL A 97 20.37 15.91 0.39
CA VAL A 97 21.70 16.49 0.12
C VAL A 97 21.87 16.87 -1.36
N GLN A 98 21.14 16.18 -2.24
CA GLN A 98 21.20 16.37 -3.69
C GLN A 98 20.03 17.22 -4.16
N PHE A 99 20.14 17.79 -5.36
CA PHE A 99 19.03 18.49 -6.00
C PHE A 99 17.87 17.51 -6.27
N ASN A 100 16.64 17.91 -5.93
CA ASN A 100 15.47 17.05 -5.93
C ASN A 100 14.84 16.85 -7.33
N GLU A 101 15.67 16.52 -8.31
CA GLU A 101 15.28 16.19 -9.67
C GLU A 101 16.18 15.07 -10.15
N PHE A 102 15.65 13.84 -10.16
CA PHE A 102 16.40 12.63 -10.46
C PHE A 102 15.93 12.04 -11.78
N ASN A 103 16.83 11.85 -12.74
CA ASN A 103 16.49 11.14 -13.97
C ASN A 103 16.34 9.64 -13.70
N VAL A 104 15.26 9.03 -14.18
CA VAL A 104 15.08 7.58 -14.18
C VAL A 104 15.70 7.05 -15.47
N THR A 105 16.91 6.50 -15.36
CA THR A 105 17.74 6.11 -16.52
C THR A 105 17.98 4.61 -16.64
N ASP A 106 17.70 3.85 -15.58
CA ASP A 106 17.80 2.39 -15.62
C ASP A 106 16.50 1.82 -16.18
N TYR A 107 16.54 1.45 -17.46
CA TYR A 107 15.44 0.80 -18.14
C TYR A 107 15.90 -0.26 -19.12
N ASN A 108 15.05 -1.25 -19.38
CA ASN A 108 15.31 -2.33 -20.32
C ASN A 108 14.03 -2.69 -21.09
N TYR A 109 14.17 -3.07 -22.35
CA TYR A 109 13.06 -3.59 -23.14
C TYR A 109 12.66 -4.98 -22.66
N SER A 110 11.37 -5.30 -22.78
CA SER A 110 10.88 -6.67 -22.62
C SER A 110 11.47 -7.60 -23.69
N ILE A 111 11.53 -8.89 -23.38
CA ILE A 111 12.15 -9.92 -24.20
C ILE A 111 11.11 -11.00 -24.50
N ASP A 112 10.84 -11.25 -25.78
CA ASP A 112 9.93 -12.29 -26.28
C ASP A 112 8.53 -12.27 -25.62
N THR A 113 8.00 -11.08 -25.33
CA THR A 113 6.64 -10.89 -24.80
C THR A 113 5.65 -10.47 -25.89
N ARG A 114 4.39 -10.87 -25.76
CA ARG A 114 3.30 -10.50 -26.69
C ARG A 114 2.92 -9.04 -26.61
N ILE A 115 2.82 -8.56 -25.38
CA ILE A 115 2.64 -7.14 -25.06
C ILE A 115 4.04 -6.61 -24.75
N PRO A 116 4.63 -5.78 -25.63
CA PRO A 116 5.91 -5.16 -25.36
C PRO A 116 5.80 -4.14 -24.24
N TYR A 117 6.83 -4.02 -23.42
CA TYR A 117 6.94 -3.00 -22.40
C TYR A 117 8.39 -2.60 -22.17
N ILE A 118 8.58 -1.43 -21.57
CA ILE A 118 9.86 -0.96 -21.06
C ILE A 118 9.82 -1.07 -19.53
N HIS A 119 10.74 -1.85 -18.97
CA HIS A 119 10.87 -2.02 -17.53
C HIS A 119 11.80 -0.96 -16.97
N TYR A 120 11.35 -0.19 -15.98
CA TYR A 120 12.11 0.87 -15.32
C TYR A 120 12.42 0.49 -13.87
N ASN A 121 13.65 0.84 -13.45
CA ASN A 121 14.08 0.79 -12.07
C ASN A 121 14.58 2.15 -11.62
N PHE A 122 14.23 2.53 -10.40
CA PHE A 122 14.71 3.75 -9.75
C PHE A 122 15.06 3.47 -8.30
N VAL A 123 16.36 3.55 -8.00
CA VAL A 123 16.85 3.48 -6.62
C VAL A 123 16.64 4.84 -5.96
N LEU A 124 15.85 4.87 -4.90
CA LEU A 124 15.53 6.12 -4.21
C LEU A 124 16.79 6.72 -3.56
N PRO A 125 16.95 8.06 -3.58
CA PRO A 125 18.06 8.72 -2.92
C PRO A 125 17.94 8.61 -1.40
N LYS A 126 19.08 8.67 -0.69
CA LYS A 126 19.08 8.73 0.77
C LYS A 126 18.57 10.08 1.26
N VAL A 127 17.66 10.05 2.23
CA VAL A 127 17.17 11.23 2.95
C VAL A 127 17.86 11.39 4.32
N THR A 128 17.80 12.58 4.89
CA THR A 128 18.46 12.92 6.17
C THR A 128 17.48 13.11 7.33
N LYS A 129 16.18 13.00 7.09
CA LYS A 129 15.11 13.13 8.11
C LYS A 129 14.21 11.90 8.11
N SER A 130 13.74 11.49 9.29
CA SER A 130 12.65 10.51 9.41
C SER A 130 11.31 11.16 9.09
N GLY A 131 10.33 10.40 8.62
CA GLY A 131 8.99 10.90 8.33
C GLY A 131 8.36 10.13 7.19
N ASN A 132 7.26 10.68 6.69
CA ASN A 132 6.59 10.18 5.50
C ASN A 132 7.17 10.84 4.26
N TYR A 133 7.23 10.08 3.19
CA TYR A 133 7.72 10.58 1.92
C TYR A 133 6.91 10.04 0.74
N VAL A 134 6.86 10.81 -0.33
CA VAL A 134 6.32 10.37 -1.61
C VAL A 134 7.38 10.49 -2.67
N VAL A 135 7.59 9.42 -3.44
CA VAL A 135 8.24 9.51 -4.75
C VAL A 135 7.17 9.83 -5.80
N GLN A 136 7.35 10.94 -6.49
CA GLN A 136 6.51 11.35 -7.61
C GLN A 136 7.34 11.22 -8.88
N VAL A 137 6.86 10.43 -9.85
CA VAL A 137 7.49 10.27 -11.16
C VAL A 137 6.66 10.99 -12.21
N TYR A 138 7.33 11.71 -13.10
CA TYR A 138 6.72 12.58 -14.11
C TYR A 138 7.54 12.57 -15.40
N ARG A 139 6.88 12.91 -16.52
CA ARG A 139 7.49 12.91 -17.86
C ARG A 139 8.41 14.12 -18.05
N GLY A 140 9.58 13.88 -18.64
CA GLY A 140 10.60 14.88 -18.94
C GLY A 140 11.03 15.63 -17.69
N ARG A 141 10.72 16.93 -17.64
CA ARG A 141 10.97 17.81 -16.48
C ARG A 141 9.69 18.51 -15.99
N GLU A 142 8.53 18.08 -16.46
CA GLU A 142 7.24 18.72 -16.25
C GLU A 142 6.50 18.05 -15.08
N GLN A 143 6.59 18.61 -13.87
CA GLN A 143 6.03 18.01 -12.66
C GLN A 143 4.50 17.85 -12.70
N ASP A 144 3.81 18.64 -13.51
CA ASP A 144 2.37 18.54 -13.76
C ASP A 144 1.99 17.30 -14.59
N LYS A 145 2.94 16.73 -15.35
CA LYS A 145 2.78 15.47 -16.10
C LYS A 145 3.18 14.26 -15.26
N THR A 146 2.56 14.15 -14.09
CA THR A 146 2.79 13.03 -13.16
C THR A 146 2.19 11.74 -13.69
N ILE A 147 3.00 10.69 -13.75
CA ILE A 147 2.56 9.35 -14.19
C ILE A 147 2.22 8.45 -12.99
N LEU A 148 2.92 8.63 -11.86
CA LEU A 148 2.65 7.89 -10.63
C LEU A 148 3.15 8.62 -9.39
N THR A 149 2.54 8.29 -8.26
CA THR A 149 2.98 8.63 -6.90
C THR A 149 3.02 7.37 -6.05
N ARG A 150 4.11 7.19 -5.30
CA ARG A 150 4.24 6.10 -4.32
C ARG A 150 4.76 6.60 -2.97
N ARG A 151 4.07 6.22 -1.91
CA ARG A 151 4.36 6.51 -0.52
C ARG A 151 5.46 5.57 0.00
N PHE A 152 6.35 6.12 0.81
CA PHE A 152 7.30 5.37 1.60
C PHE A 152 7.56 6.07 2.93
N MET A 153 8.15 5.33 3.87
CA MET A 153 8.32 5.78 5.24
C MET A 153 9.77 5.59 5.64
N VAL A 154 10.34 6.60 6.29
CA VAL A 154 11.71 6.53 6.81
C VAL A 154 11.65 6.73 8.31
N PHE A 155 12.01 5.71 9.08
CA PHE A 155 11.91 5.77 10.54
C PHE A 155 13.28 5.93 11.19
N ASP A 156 13.35 6.69 12.26
CA ASP A 156 14.50 6.73 13.15
C ASP A 156 14.07 6.17 14.50
N ASN A 157 14.60 5.01 14.89
CA ASN A 157 14.22 4.27 16.12
C ASN A 157 14.75 4.94 17.39
N SER A 158 14.49 6.22 17.55
CA SER A 158 14.83 7.03 18.73
C SER A 158 14.04 6.63 19.98
N ILE A 159 12.92 5.92 19.79
CA ILE A 159 12.20 5.21 20.85
C ILE A 159 12.07 3.72 20.51
N GLN A 160 11.89 2.89 21.54
CA GLN A 160 11.59 1.48 21.36
C GLN A 160 10.08 1.26 21.37
N VAL A 161 9.57 0.58 20.35
CA VAL A 161 8.15 0.21 20.20
C VAL A 161 8.00 -1.28 20.39
N GLY A 162 7.21 -1.69 21.39
CA GLY A 162 6.76 -3.06 21.57
C GLY A 162 5.29 -3.16 21.21
N ALA A 163 4.92 -4.13 20.37
CA ALA A 163 3.53 -4.36 20.00
C ALA A 163 3.24 -5.87 20.00
N ARG A 164 2.02 -6.23 20.41
CA ARG A 164 1.55 -7.62 20.40
C ARG A 164 0.07 -7.70 20.09
N VAL A 165 -0.32 -8.73 19.37
CA VAL A 165 -1.74 -9.06 19.15
C VAL A 165 -2.27 -9.85 20.34
N VAL A 166 -3.44 -9.46 20.81
CA VAL A 166 -4.18 -10.10 21.90
C VAL A 166 -5.63 -10.32 21.48
N PRO A 167 -6.34 -11.29 22.08
CA PRO A 167 -7.79 -11.36 21.93
C PRO A 167 -8.43 -10.04 22.39
N PRO A 168 -9.44 -9.53 21.67
CA PRO A 168 -10.15 -8.31 22.05
C PRO A 168 -10.70 -8.37 23.46
N SER A 169 -10.71 -7.22 24.13
CA SER A 169 -11.33 -7.07 25.46
C SER A 169 -12.86 -7.23 25.39
N GLN A 170 -13.47 -6.93 24.24
CA GLN A 170 -14.90 -7.12 23.99
C GLN A 170 -15.19 -8.57 23.59
N THR A 171 -15.96 -9.28 24.44
CA THR A 171 -16.22 -10.71 24.27
C THR A 171 -16.99 -11.06 22.99
N GLU A 172 -17.88 -10.17 22.53
CA GLU A 172 -18.77 -10.38 21.38
C GLU A 172 -18.00 -10.69 20.09
N ASN A 173 -16.89 -9.99 19.87
CA ASN A 173 -16.08 -10.10 18.66
C ASN A 173 -14.77 -10.87 18.87
N ARG A 174 -14.61 -11.56 20.00
CA ARG A 174 -13.35 -12.21 20.38
C ARG A 174 -12.85 -13.25 19.38
N ARG A 175 -13.75 -13.85 18.59
CA ARG A 175 -13.42 -14.84 17.53
C ARG A 175 -13.22 -14.22 16.15
N LYS A 176 -13.51 -12.92 15.99
CA LYS A 176 -13.54 -12.22 14.71
C LYS A 176 -12.52 -11.09 14.61
N GLN A 177 -12.07 -10.57 15.75
CA GLN A 177 -11.21 -9.39 15.79
C GLN A 177 -9.87 -9.70 16.45
N GLN A 178 -8.83 -9.01 16.02
CA GLN A 178 -7.49 -9.01 16.59
C GLN A 178 -7.22 -7.62 17.20
N GLN A 179 -6.85 -7.57 18.48
CA GLN A 179 -6.56 -6.31 19.18
C GLN A 179 -5.05 -6.13 19.35
N LEU A 180 -4.54 -4.90 19.21
CA LEU A 180 -3.10 -4.62 19.35
C LEU A 180 -2.77 -3.83 20.62
N ASN A 181 -2.05 -4.45 21.55
CA ASN A 181 -1.48 -3.75 22.70
C ASN A 181 -0.10 -3.20 22.35
N ILE A 182 0.13 -1.93 22.66
CA ILE A 182 1.38 -1.22 22.35
C ILE A 182 2.02 -0.69 23.62
N ASN A 183 3.35 -0.80 23.70
CA ASN A 183 4.17 -0.20 24.73
C ASN A 183 5.30 0.61 24.08
N LEU A 184 5.42 1.86 24.47
CA LEU A 184 6.50 2.75 24.06
C LEU A 184 7.49 2.90 25.21
N ASN A 185 8.78 2.78 24.90
CA ASN A 185 9.86 3.16 25.80
C ASN A 185 10.65 4.30 25.15
N TYR A 186 10.51 5.48 25.74
CA TYR A 186 11.04 6.72 25.19
C TYR A 186 12.29 7.20 25.94
N LYS A 187 13.05 6.30 26.58
CA LYS A 187 14.30 6.67 27.28
C LYS A 187 15.31 7.41 26.40
N GLY A 188 15.35 7.09 25.11
CA GLY A 188 16.24 7.71 24.11
C GLY A 188 15.81 9.10 23.65
N ARG A 189 14.66 9.62 24.10
CA ARG A 189 14.11 10.90 23.64
C ARG A 189 13.57 11.73 24.80
N GLU A 190 13.78 13.04 24.74
CA GLU A 190 13.10 13.95 25.66
C GLU A 190 11.68 14.23 25.15
N VAL A 191 10.71 14.06 26.04
CA VAL A 191 9.29 14.20 25.74
C VAL A 191 8.68 14.97 26.88
N LEU A 192 8.24 16.21 26.60
CA LEU A 192 7.69 17.12 27.61
C LEU A 192 6.38 16.58 28.19
N ASP A 193 5.46 16.15 27.32
CA ASP A 193 4.21 15.50 27.72
C ASP A 193 4.04 14.17 26.96
N PRO A 194 4.35 13.02 27.57
CA PRO A 194 4.19 11.72 26.94
C PRO A 194 2.71 11.31 26.74
N ARG A 195 1.74 12.03 27.32
CA ARG A 195 0.30 11.76 27.10
C ARG A 195 -0.19 12.25 25.74
N THR A 196 0.44 13.31 25.22
CA THR A 196 0.02 13.99 23.98
C THR A 196 1.11 14.05 22.93
N GLY A 197 2.38 13.83 23.30
CA GLY A 197 3.52 13.96 22.39
C GLY A 197 3.60 12.89 21.30
N PHE A 198 3.07 11.69 21.54
CA PHE A 198 3.09 10.60 20.57
C PHE A 198 1.75 10.46 19.85
N ARG A 199 1.81 10.35 18.52
CA ARG A 199 0.69 9.95 17.67
C ARG A 199 1.00 8.59 17.07
N ILE A 200 0.06 7.65 17.22
CA ILE A 200 0.24 6.27 16.77
C ILE A 200 -0.68 6.03 15.58
N VAL A 201 -0.13 5.44 14.52
CA VAL A 201 -0.89 4.86 13.43
C VAL A 201 -0.66 3.35 13.44
N ILE A 202 -1.74 2.58 13.43
CA ILE A 202 -1.70 1.12 13.26
C ILE A 202 -2.38 0.79 11.95
N ARG A 203 -1.74 0.01 11.09
CA ARG A 203 -2.37 -0.48 9.86
C ARG A 203 -2.22 -1.99 9.70
N GLN A 204 -3.24 -2.61 9.13
CA GLN A 204 -3.32 -4.05 8.86
C GLN A 204 -2.98 -4.31 7.39
N ASN A 205 -2.11 -5.28 7.10
CA ASN A 205 -1.74 -5.73 5.76
C ASN A 205 -1.35 -4.58 4.82
N GLN A 206 -0.65 -3.57 5.33
CA GLN A 206 -0.23 -2.37 4.58
C GLN A 206 -1.39 -1.52 4.01
N ARG A 207 -2.62 -1.70 4.51
CA ARG A 207 -3.82 -0.98 4.05
C ARG A 207 -3.94 0.40 4.67
N TRP A 208 -4.22 1.40 3.82
CA TRP A 208 -4.49 2.78 4.25
C TRP A 208 -5.98 3.10 4.40
N ASP A 209 -6.89 2.16 4.14
CA ASP A 209 -8.33 2.40 4.26
C ASP A 209 -8.89 2.06 5.65
N ASN A 210 -8.21 1.18 6.41
CA ASN A 210 -8.68 0.73 7.72
C ASN A 210 -7.69 1.01 8.87
N PHE A 211 -6.75 1.93 8.70
CA PHE A 211 -5.79 2.24 9.75
C PHE A 211 -6.48 2.86 10.97
N ILE A 212 -5.93 2.59 12.16
CA ILE A 212 -6.35 3.14 13.43
C ILE A 212 -5.36 4.23 13.85
N THR A 213 -5.89 5.36 14.31
CA THR A 213 -5.12 6.51 14.83
C THR A 213 -5.82 7.08 16.07
N ASP A 214 -5.29 8.18 16.60
CA ASP A 214 -5.89 8.98 17.70
C ASP A 214 -6.11 8.20 19.00
N LEU A 215 -5.25 7.19 19.22
CA LEU A 215 -5.24 6.39 20.42
C LEU A 215 -4.78 7.21 21.62
N LYS A 216 -5.50 7.03 22.74
CA LYS A 216 -5.11 7.63 24.02
C LYS A 216 -4.35 6.62 24.87
N PRO A 217 -3.28 7.03 25.56
CA PRO A 217 -2.53 6.11 26.41
C PRO A 217 -3.39 5.69 27.62
N THR A 218 -3.32 4.40 27.96
CA THR A 218 -4.00 3.87 29.16
C THR A 218 -3.16 4.03 30.41
N MET A 219 -1.85 4.06 30.28
CA MET A 219 -0.92 4.26 31.39
C MET A 219 0.33 5.01 30.92
N VAL A 220 0.78 5.97 31.74
CA VAL A 220 2.05 6.66 31.58
C VAL A 220 2.85 6.48 32.88
N ARG A 221 4.08 5.99 32.76
CA ARG A 221 5.04 5.88 33.86
C ARG A 221 6.24 6.74 33.53
N GLU A 222 6.22 7.97 34.02
CA GLU A 222 7.24 8.99 33.73
C GLU A 222 8.60 8.63 34.33
N ASP A 223 8.63 8.00 35.51
CA ASP A 223 9.82 7.50 36.19
C ASP A 223 10.56 6.44 35.35
N LEU A 224 9.82 5.57 34.67
CA LEU A 224 10.35 4.54 33.79
C LEU A 224 10.49 4.98 32.33
N LYS A 225 10.00 6.18 31.99
CA LYS A 225 9.81 6.67 30.63
C LYS A 225 9.11 5.67 29.72
N THR A 226 7.93 5.20 30.15
CA THR A 226 7.10 4.26 29.37
C THR A 226 5.66 4.73 29.22
N VAL A 227 5.07 4.44 28.06
CA VAL A 227 3.66 4.69 27.75
C VAL A 227 3.03 3.39 27.25
N ALA A 228 1.85 3.03 27.76
CA ALA A 228 1.12 1.84 27.33
C ALA A 228 -0.23 2.22 26.70
N TYR A 229 -0.62 1.47 25.67
CA TYR A 229 -1.89 1.55 24.97
C TYR A 229 -2.51 0.14 25.00
N GLU A 230 -3.20 -0.14 26.10
CA GLU A 230 -3.91 -1.40 26.34
C GLU A 230 -5.41 -1.11 26.50
N LEU A 231 -6.06 -0.76 25.39
CA LEU A 231 -7.42 -0.21 25.39
C LEU A 231 -8.47 -1.29 25.64
N PHE A 232 -9.51 -0.94 26.40
CA PHE A 232 -10.62 -1.83 26.76
C PHE A 232 -11.88 -1.59 25.92
N ASP A 233 -11.95 -0.45 25.23
CA ASP A 233 -13.09 -0.03 24.42
C ASP A 233 -13.08 -0.62 23.00
N GLY A 234 -12.06 -1.40 22.64
CA GLY A 234 -11.90 -2.00 21.33
C GLY A 234 -11.45 -1.05 20.23
N SER A 235 -11.08 0.20 20.56
CA SER A 235 -10.66 1.21 19.58
C SER A 235 -9.35 0.87 18.83
N ASN A 236 -8.58 -0.11 19.31
CA ASN A 236 -7.39 -0.68 18.67
C ASN A 236 -7.60 -2.14 18.21
N ALA A 237 -8.85 -2.54 17.97
CA ALA A 237 -9.20 -3.85 17.44
C ALA A 237 -9.56 -3.78 15.94
N PHE A 238 -8.99 -4.68 15.17
CA PHE A 238 -9.26 -4.86 13.75
C PHE A 238 -10.12 -6.10 13.55
N PHE A 239 -11.04 -6.07 12.59
CA PHE A 239 -11.57 -7.31 12.05
C PHE A 239 -10.43 -8.11 11.44
N ALA A 240 -10.30 -9.36 11.87
CA ALA A 240 -9.17 -10.21 11.50
C ALA A 240 -9.27 -10.71 10.05
N GLY A 241 -10.47 -10.65 9.45
CA GLY A 241 -10.70 -11.14 8.10
C GLY A 241 -10.42 -12.63 7.97
N ASN A 242 -10.08 -13.03 6.76
CA ASN A 242 -9.70 -14.40 6.40
C ASN A 242 -8.38 -14.38 5.63
N GLU A 243 -7.76 -15.53 5.42
CA GLU A 243 -6.61 -15.64 4.51
C GLU A 243 -7.02 -15.12 3.12
N PHE A 244 -6.15 -14.34 2.48
CA PHE A 244 -6.36 -13.86 1.12
C PHE A 244 -6.53 -15.02 0.16
N ARG A 245 -7.38 -14.85 -0.85
CA ARG A 245 -7.41 -15.76 -2.00
C ARG A 245 -6.14 -15.49 -2.79
N PHE A 246 -5.73 -16.45 -3.61
CA PHE A 246 -4.60 -16.23 -4.50
C PHE A 246 -4.87 -16.79 -5.89
N VAL A 247 -4.22 -16.22 -6.89
CA VAL A 247 -4.15 -16.78 -8.24
C VAL A 247 -2.70 -16.90 -8.67
N ASP A 248 -2.33 -18.08 -9.17
CA ASP A 248 -0.98 -18.37 -9.67
C ASP A 248 -0.93 -18.17 -11.18
N LEU A 249 -0.53 -16.97 -11.60
CA LEU A 249 -0.35 -16.56 -13.00
C LEU A 249 1.10 -16.69 -13.46
N ARG A 250 1.94 -17.46 -12.76
CA ARG A 250 3.37 -17.61 -13.10
C ARG A 250 3.62 -18.48 -14.33
N TYR A 251 2.57 -19.06 -14.92
CA TYR A 251 2.60 -19.94 -16.08
C TYR A 251 1.68 -19.42 -17.19
N VAL A 252 2.14 -19.49 -18.44
CA VAL A 252 1.35 -19.17 -19.63
C VAL A 252 1.09 -20.40 -20.51
N ARG A 253 1.87 -21.47 -20.37
CA ARG A 253 1.69 -22.75 -21.11
C ARG A 253 1.02 -23.84 -20.29
N ALA A 254 0.76 -23.58 -19.03
CA ALA A 254 0.06 -24.45 -18.10
C ALA A 254 -0.89 -23.64 -17.22
N ARG A 255 -1.74 -24.33 -16.48
CA ARG A 255 -2.60 -23.68 -15.48
C ARG A 255 -1.88 -23.71 -14.14
N GLY A 256 -1.68 -22.53 -13.55
CA GLY A 256 -1.36 -22.43 -12.14
C GLY A 256 -2.58 -22.74 -11.26
N ASN A 257 -2.35 -22.74 -9.95
CA ASN A 257 -3.41 -22.86 -8.96
C ASN A 257 -4.46 -21.75 -9.11
N ASN A 258 -5.73 -22.11 -8.91
CA ASN A 258 -6.90 -21.23 -9.02
C ASN A 258 -7.15 -20.64 -10.43
N VAL A 259 -6.44 -21.14 -11.45
CA VAL A 259 -6.67 -20.78 -12.87
C VAL A 259 -7.49 -21.88 -13.56
N ALA A 260 -8.65 -21.51 -14.10
CA ALA A 260 -9.53 -22.40 -14.87
C ALA A 260 -8.96 -22.68 -16.26
N ARG A 261 -8.48 -21.63 -16.93
CA ARG A 261 -8.00 -21.65 -18.31
C ARG A 261 -6.94 -20.58 -18.56
N VAL A 262 -5.96 -20.92 -19.40
CA VAL A 262 -5.02 -19.98 -20.01
C VAL A 262 -5.11 -20.16 -21.52
N GLN A 263 -5.18 -19.08 -22.27
CA GLN A 263 -5.25 -19.07 -23.73
C GLN A 263 -4.24 -18.05 -24.26
N MET A 264 -3.27 -18.55 -25.01
CA MET A 264 -2.16 -17.78 -25.54
C MET A 264 -2.45 -17.48 -27.01
N GLU A 265 -2.75 -16.22 -27.33
CA GLU A 265 -3.01 -15.75 -28.68
C GLU A 265 -1.75 -15.14 -29.30
N GLU A 266 -1.85 -14.52 -30.47
CA GLU A 266 -0.70 -13.89 -31.13
C GLU A 266 -0.23 -12.62 -30.39
N ASP A 267 -1.17 -11.82 -29.90
CA ASP A 267 -0.97 -10.47 -29.37
C ASP A 267 -1.22 -10.34 -27.86
N VAL A 268 -1.85 -11.33 -27.23
CA VAL A 268 -2.19 -11.30 -25.81
C VAL A 268 -2.31 -12.69 -25.21
N VAL A 269 -2.16 -12.79 -23.88
CA VAL A 269 -2.51 -13.98 -23.12
C VAL A 269 -3.77 -13.71 -22.30
N PHE A 270 -4.76 -14.59 -22.39
CA PHE A 270 -5.94 -14.58 -21.55
C PHE A 270 -5.79 -15.59 -20.42
N ALA A 271 -6.16 -15.20 -19.21
CA ALA A 271 -6.32 -16.09 -18.08
C ALA A 271 -7.73 -15.95 -17.50
N GLU A 272 -8.30 -17.06 -17.05
CA GLU A 272 -9.61 -17.09 -16.41
C GLU A 272 -9.48 -17.84 -15.08
N THR A 273 -9.87 -17.19 -13.98
CA THR A 273 -9.83 -17.83 -12.65
C THR A 273 -10.96 -18.84 -12.51
N LEU A 274 -10.81 -19.78 -11.57
CA LEU A 274 -11.95 -20.58 -11.10
C LEU A 274 -13.08 -19.66 -10.60
N VAL A 275 -14.32 -20.16 -10.65
CA VAL A 275 -15.48 -19.46 -10.08
C VAL A 275 -15.44 -19.62 -8.57
N GLU A 276 -15.24 -18.52 -7.87
CA GLU A 276 -15.18 -18.48 -6.42
C GLU A 276 -16.54 -18.24 -5.79
N LYS A 277 -16.67 -18.55 -4.49
CA LYS A 277 -17.90 -18.36 -3.72
C LYS A 277 -17.62 -17.51 -2.49
N ALA A 278 -18.62 -16.77 -2.04
CA ALA A 278 -18.62 -16.16 -0.72
C ALA A 278 -18.41 -17.25 0.35
N ARG A 279 -17.59 -16.94 1.36
CA ARG A 279 -17.21 -17.85 2.45
C ARG A 279 -17.35 -17.26 3.86
N PRO A 280 -18.34 -16.38 4.17
CA PRO A 280 -18.43 -15.70 5.47
C PRO A 280 -18.72 -16.65 6.65
N SER A 281 -19.28 -17.83 6.36
CA SER A 281 -19.64 -18.84 7.35
C SER A 281 -18.85 -20.15 7.17
N ALA A 282 -17.84 -20.16 6.30
CA ALA A 282 -17.01 -21.35 6.11
C ALA A 282 -16.19 -21.63 7.37
N ALA A 283 -15.88 -22.91 7.60
CA ALA A 283 -14.88 -23.25 8.61
C ALA A 283 -13.54 -22.62 8.20
N TYR A 284 -12.83 -22.06 9.18
CA TYR A 284 -11.52 -21.46 8.94
C TYR A 284 -10.56 -22.52 8.37
N SER A 285 -9.98 -22.21 7.21
CA SER A 285 -9.00 -23.05 6.54
C SER A 285 -7.73 -22.24 6.37
N GLN A 286 -6.67 -22.68 7.03
CA GLN A 286 -5.39 -22.00 7.00
C GLN A 286 -4.57 -22.46 5.80
N TYR A 287 -4.04 -21.51 5.04
CA TYR A 287 -3.07 -21.75 3.98
C TYR A 287 -2.12 -20.55 3.87
N LEU A 288 -0.98 -20.73 3.19
CA LEU A 288 -0.01 -19.65 3.04
C LEU A 288 -0.51 -18.64 2.00
N ASP A 289 -0.85 -17.45 2.46
CA ASP A 289 -1.04 -16.26 1.65
C ASP A 289 0.13 -15.30 1.85
N MET A 290 0.14 -14.19 1.12
CA MET A 290 1.04 -13.04 1.13
C MET A 290 0.40 -11.75 1.68
N ASN A 291 -0.60 -11.86 2.57
CA ASN A 291 -1.29 -10.72 3.19
C ASN A 291 -1.80 -9.69 2.16
N GLY A 292 -2.28 -10.13 0.99
CA GLY A 292 -2.83 -9.26 -0.05
C GLY A 292 -1.80 -8.64 -0.99
N GLN A 293 -0.52 -8.99 -0.83
CA GLN A 293 0.56 -8.57 -1.72
C GLN A 293 0.64 -9.43 -2.99
N TYR A 294 1.46 -9.01 -3.94
CA TYR A 294 1.77 -9.80 -5.12
C TYR A 294 3.28 -9.82 -5.39
N VAL A 295 3.73 -10.81 -6.15
CA VAL A 295 5.11 -10.88 -6.65
C VAL A 295 5.11 -11.12 -8.15
N ILE A 296 5.99 -10.40 -8.86
CA ILE A 296 6.23 -10.66 -10.28
C ILE A 296 7.21 -11.81 -10.36
N PHE A 297 6.75 -12.92 -10.90
CA PHE A 297 7.55 -14.13 -11.02
C PHE A 297 7.11 -14.91 -12.25
N ASN A 298 8.09 -15.30 -13.04
CA ASN A 298 7.90 -16.19 -14.18
C ASN A 298 8.53 -17.54 -13.84
N PHE A 299 7.74 -18.62 -13.83
CA PHE A 299 8.27 -19.96 -13.53
C PHE A 299 8.94 -20.62 -14.75
N GLU A 300 8.61 -20.14 -15.96
CA GLU A 300 9.02 -20.73 -17.23
C GLU A 300 10.24 -20.03 -17.85
N ARG A 301 10.56 -18.82 -17.37
CA ARG A 301 11.66 -17.97 -17.84
C ARG A 301 12.50 -17.47 -16.67
N ARG A 302 13.75 -17.10 -16.93
CA ARG A 302 14.72 -16.78 -15.86
C ARG A 302 14.62 -15.31 -15.42
N ASN A 303 14.37 -14.40 -16.36
CA ASN A 303 14.27 -12.98 -16.05
C ASN A 303 12.79 -12.59 -15.91
N HIS A 304 12.29 -12.64 -14.68
CA HIS A 304 10.88 -12.37 -14.40
C HIS A 304 10.47 -10.93 -14.72
N ASP A 305 11.40 -9.98 -14.68
CA ASP A 305 11.14 -8.58 -14.95
C ASP A 305 11.10 -8.26 -16.45
N LEU A 306 11.84 -8.97 -17.31
CA LEU A 306 11.88 -8.68 -18.76
C LEU A 306 11.17 -9.71 -19.64
N GLU A 307 11.08 -10.96 -19.18
CA GLU A 307 10.48 -12.08 -19.94
C GLU A 307 9.08 -12.44 -19.40
N GLY A 308 8.54 -11.67 -18.46
CA GLY A 308 7.19 -11.85 -17.94
C GLY A 308 6.13 -11.36 -18.91
N GLU A 309 5.19 -12.22 -19.30
CA GLU A 309 4.05 -11.84 -20.14
C GLU A 309 3.04 -11.01 -19.35
N TYR A 310 2.39 -10.05 -20.00
CA TYR A 310 1.16 -9.45 -19.51
C TYR A 310 -0.05 -10.26 -19.97
N MET A 311 -0.98 -10.48 -19.07
CA MET A 311 -2.17 -11.31 -19.25
C MET A 311 -3.43 -10.51 -18.94
N LEU A 312 -4.48 -10.67 -19.74
CA LEU A 312 -5.83 -10.26 -19.39
C LEU A 312 -6.45 -11.35 -18.51
N ALA A 313 -6.40 -11.13 -17.19
CA ALA A 313 -6.89 -12.06 -16.19
C ALA A 313 -8.34 -11.72 -15.77
N THR A 314 -9.29 -12.57 -16.15
CA THR A 314 -10.70 -12.46 -15.75
C THR A 314 -10.94 -13.23 -14.45
N PHE A 315 -11.29 -12.50 -13.40
CA PHE A 315 -11.66 -13.03 -12.09
C PHE A 315 -13.15 -13.32 -12.04
N ASN A 316 -13.54 -14.44 -11.42
CA ASN A 316 -14.92 -14.92 -11.41
C ASN A 316 -15.44 -15.14 -9.99
N LEU A 317 -16.56 -14.50 -9.65
CA LEU A 317 -17.26 -14.67 -8.37
C LEU A 317 -18.72 -15.09 -8.60
N SER A 318 -19.15 -16.15 -7.92
CA SER A 318 -20.54 -16.59 -7.89
C SER A 318 -21.44 -15.51 -7.29
N PRO A 319 -22.65 -15.26 -7.84
CA PRO A 319 -23.59 -14.29 -7.27
C PRO A 319 -24.26 -14.79 -5.98
N GLU A 320 -24.11 -16.07 -5.63
CA GLU A 320 -24.68 -16.66 -4.42
C GLU A 320 -24.12 -15.99 -3.15
N GLY A 321 -25.00 -15.41 -2.32
CA GLY A 321 -24.63 -14.71 -1.10
C GLY A 321 -24.09 -13.29 -1.30
N ILE A 322 -24.02 -12.81 -2.55
CA ILE A 322 -23.58 -11.45 -2.87
C ILE A 322 -24.77 -10.49 -2.81
N THR A 323 -24.64 -9.45 -2.00
CA THR A 323 -25.74 -8.51 -1.66
C THR A 323 -25.52 -7.11 -2.18
N ASP A 324 -24.30 -6.78 -2.61
CA ASP A 324 -23.92 -5.49 -3.18
C ASP A 324 -22.86 -5.71 -4.29
N THR A 325 -22.45 -4.65 -4.98
CA THR A 325 -21.42 -4.69 -6.02
C THR A 325 -20.07 -5.09 -5.42
N PRO A 326 -19.53 -6.28 -5.76
CA PRO A 326 -18.25 -6.71 -5.24
C PRO A 326 -17.08 -6.04 -5.99
N TYR A 327 -15.99 -5.83 -5.28
CA TYR A 327 -14.72 -5.33 -5.81
C TYR A 327 -13.59 -6.30 -5.47
N ILE A 328 -12.60 -6.39 -6.34
CA ILE A 328 -11.35 -7.09 -6.09
C ILE A 328 -10.42 -6.17 -5.31
N VAL A 329 -10.02 -6.59 -4.11
CA VAL A 329 -9.17 -5.81 -3.22
C VAL A 329 -7.89 -6.58 -2.89
N GLY A 330 -6.76 -5.94 -3.19
CA GLY A 330 -5.40 -6.38 -2.87
C GLY A 330 -4.41 -5.37 -3.44
N ALA A 331 -3.10 -5.56 -3.23
CA ALA A 331 -2.08 -4.68 -3.77
C ALA A 331 -2.16 -4.58 -5.32
N LEU A 332 -2.64 -5.63 -5.98
CA LEU A 332 -2.82 -5.70 -7.44
C LEU A 332 -3.83 -4.67 -8.00
N THR A 333 -4.77 -4.19 -7.19
CA THR A 333 -5.80 -3.20 -7.56
C THR A 333 -5.65 -1.90 -6.76
N ASN A 334 -4.45 -1.64 -6.23
CA ASN A 334 -4.19 -0.54 -5.30
C ASN A 334 -5.22 -0.53 -4.15
N TRP A 335 -5.45 -1.72 -3.57
CA TRP A 335 -6.48 -1.97 -2.57
C TRP A 335 -7.87 -1.51 -3.02
N GLY A 336 -8.31 -1.97 -4.20
CA GLY A 336 -9.64 -1.69 -4.76
C GLY A 336 -9.83 -0.30 -5.39
N ARG A 337 -8.81 0.56 -5.38
CA ARG A 337 -8.89 1.93 -5.93
C ARG A 337 -8.76 2.00 -7.44
N THR A 338 -8.23 0.94 -8.06
CA THR A 338 -8.18 0.78 -9.51
C THR A 338 -9.61 0.64 -10.08
N PRO A 339 -10.02 1.40 -11.12
CA PRO A 339 -11.37 1.34 -11.68
C PRO A 339 -11.81 -0.08 -12.09
N GLU A 340 -10.89 -0.85 -12.66
CA GLU A 340 -11.11 -2.22 -13.13
C GLU A 340 -11.33 -3.22 -11.98
N ALA A 341 -11.12 -2.81 -10.72
CA ALA A 341 -11.41 -3.65 -9.55
C ALA A 341 -12.91 -3.93 -9.37
N LYS A 342 -13.78 -3.07 -9.90
CA LYS A 342 -15.24 -3.21 -9.80
C LYS A 342 -15.69 -4.40 -10.64
N MET A 343 -16.37 -5.36 -10.01
CA MET A 343 -16.92 -6.50 -10.73
C MET A 343 -18.31 -6.22 -11.28
N GLU A 344 -18.58 -6.73 -12.48
CA GLU A 344 -19.86 -6.59 -13.16
C GLU A 344 -20.52 -7.96 -13.35
N LEU A 345 -21.85 -8.01 -13.18
CA LEU A 345 -22.59 -9.26 -13.35
C LEU A 345 -22.72 -9.60 -14.84
N ASN A 346 -22.02 -10.65 -15.28
CA ASN A 346 -22.20 -11.23 -16.59
C ASN A 346 -23.42 -12.16 -16.58
N LYS A 347 -24.50 -11.72 -17.23
CA LYS A 347 -25.77 -12.47 -17.28
C LYS A 347 -25.69 -13.80 -18.04
N LYS A 348 -24.71 -13.98 -18.93
CA LYS A 348 -24.56 -15.21 -19.73
C LYS A 348 -23.91 -16.32 -18.92
N SER A 349 -22.84 -16.01 -18.19
CA SER A 349 -22.15 -16.94 -17.31
C SER A 349 -22.77 -17.02 -15.90
N ASN A 350 -23.63 -16.05 -15.56
CA ASN A 350 -24.18 -15.86 -14.22
C ASN A 350 -23.09 -15.75 -13.15
N THR A 351 -22.06 -14.95 -13.42
CA THR A 351 -20.95 -14.66 -12.52
C THR A 351 -20.65 -13.17 -12.50
N TYR A 352 -20.25 -12.64 -11.34
CA TYR A 352 -19.57 -11.35 -11.28
C TYR A 352 -18.17 -11.51 -11.85
N GLN A 353 -17.78 -10.59 -12.73
CA GLN A 353 -16.50 -10.63 -13.44
C GLN A 353 -15.81 -9.27 -13.41
N ALA A 354 -14.49 -9.29 -13.26
CA ALA A 354 -13.63 -8.16 -13.58
C ALA A 354 -12.38 -8.68 -14.30
N THR A 355 -11.87 -7.92 -15.27
CA THR A 355 -10.67 -8.29 -16.03
C THR A 355 -9.58 -7.28 -15.75
N LEU A 356 -8.41 -7.79 -15.35
CA LEU A 356 -7.25 -7.00 -14.98
C LEU A 356 -6.08 -7.35 -15.90
N LEU A 357 -5.33 -6.34 -16.33
CA LEU A 357 -4.07 -6.54 -17.03
C LEU A 357 -2.96 -6.77 -15.99
N LEU A 358 -2.52 -8.02 -15.85
CA LEU A 358 -1.55 -8.43 -14.83
C LEU A 358 -0.34 -9.08 -15.49
N LYS A 359 0.86 -8.76 -15.01
CA LYS A 359 2.08 -9.44 -15.43
C LYS A 359 2.13 -10.84 -14.81
N GLN A 360 2.90 -11.77 -15.36
CA GLN A 360 3.06 -13.09 -14.75
C GLN A 360 3.56 -12.96 -13.30
N GLY A 361 2.87 -13.65 -12.39
CA GLY A 361 3.12 -13.50 -10.98
C GLY A 361 2.17 -14.30 -10.10
N TRP A 362 2.38 -14.18 -8.79
CA TRP A 362 1.44 -14.68 -7.78
C TRP A 362 0.74 -13.49 -7.17
N TYR A 363 -0.59 -13.54 -7.12
CA TYR A 363 -1.42 -12.41 -6.71
C TYR A 363 -2.40 -12.81 -5.64
N ASP A 364 -2.31 -12.15 -4.49
CA ASP A 364 -3.31 -12.27 -3.46
C ASP A 364 -4.42 -11.23 -3.60
N TYR A 365 -5.64 -11.64 -3.30
CA TYR A 365 -6.81 -10.78 -3.40
C TYR A 365 -7.94 -11.26 -2.49
N GLN A 366 -8.89 -10.37 -2.25
CA GLN A 366 -10.16 -10.65 -1.60
C GLN A 366 -11.27 -9.93 -2.33
N PHE A 367 -12.51 -10.33 -2.07
CA PHE A 367 -13.68 -9.60 -2.48
C PHE A 367 -14.20 -8.73 -1.34
N ALA A 368 -14.55 -7.49 -1.65
CA ALA A 368 -15.07 -6.55 -0.67
C ALA A 368 -16.23 -5.74 -1.24
N TYR A 369 -17.01 -5.16 -0.33
CA TYR A 369 -17.94 -4.08 -0.66
C TYR A 369 -17.31 -2.73 -0.31
N LYS A 370 -17.61 -1.73 -1.12
CA LYS A 370 -17.19 -0.35 -0.87
C LYS A 370 -18.03 0.25 0.27
N THR A 371 -17.37 0.94 1.20
CA THR A 371 -18.02 1.72 2.26
C THR A 371 -17.62 3.19 2.18
N ASP A 372 -18.22 4.04 3.00
CA ASP A 372 -17.83 5.46 3.11
C ASP A 372 -16.37 5.63 3.60
N SER A 373 -15.89 4.67 4.38
CA SER A 373 -14.56 4.70 5.01
C SER A 373 -13.50 3.85 4.30
N GLY A 374 -13.86 3.00 3.35
CA GLY A 374 -12.91 2.08 2.72
C GLY A 374 -13.56 0.83 2.15
N TRP A 375 -13.04 -0.34 2.55
CA TRP A 375 -13.47 -1.63 2.05
C TRP A 375 -13.85 -2.59 3.18
N ASN A 376 -15.00 -3.23 3.02
CA ASN A 376 -15.50 -4.24 3.94
C ASN A 376 -15.51 -5.63 3.29
N MET A 377 -14.57 -6.48 3.71
CA MET A 377 -14.40 -7.86 3.22
C MET A 377 -15.30 -8.85 3.97
N SER A 378 -15.67 -8.56 5.22
CA SER A 378 -16.34 -9.49 6.14
C SER A 378 -17.61 -10.15 5.56
N PRO A 379 -18.49 -9.46 4.82
CA PRO A 379 -19.69 -10.08 4.24
C PRO A 379 -19.38 -11.17 3.21
N VAL A 380 -18.22 -11.12 2.54
CA VAL A 380 -17.85 -12.07 1.48
C VAL A 380 -16.81 -13.07 1.97
N GLU A 381 -15.83 -12.62 2.77
CA GLU A 381 -14.69 -13.44 3.19
C GLU A 381 -14.83 -14.02 4.60
N GLY A 382 -15.61 -13.40 5.48
CA GLY A 382 -15.70 -13.76 6.90
C GLY A 382 -14.56 -13.21 7.75
N ASP A 383 -14.62 -13.49 9.05
CA ASP A 383 -13.67 -13.02 10.05
C ASP A 383 -13.29 -14.14 11.02
N HIS A 384 -12.00 -14.41 11.14
CA HIS A 384 -11.43 -15.44 12.02
C HIS A 384 -10.22 -14.89 12.76
N PHE A 385 -10.23 -14.97 14.10
CA PHE A 385 -9.12 -14.52 14.94
C PHE A 385 -7.79 -15.22 14.58
N GLU A 386 -7.85 -16.43 14.06
CA GLU A 386 -6.70 -17.26 13.71
C GLU A 386 -5.99 -16.82 12.41
N THR A 387 -6.59 -15.93 11.62
CA THR A 387 -6.02 -15.43 10.35
C THR A 387 -4.63 -14.83 10.58
N GLU A 388 -3.66 -15.20 9.73
CA GLU A 388 -2.36 -14.54 9.66
C GLU A 388 -2.56 -13.14 9.07
N ASN A 389 -2.10 -12.12 9.78
CA ASN A 389 -2.14 -10.75 9.31
C ASN A 389 -0.77 -10.12 9.60
N GLU A 390 -0.46 -9.07 8.86
CA GLU A 390 0.62 -8.15 9.14
C GLU A 390 0.07 -6.89 9.80
N TYR A 391 0.68 -6.43 10.89
CA TYR A 391 0.36 -5.15 11.52
C TYR A 391 1.59 -4.28 11.63
N GLU A 392 1.49 -3.05 11.15
CA GLU A 392 2.53 -2.05 11.30
C GLU A 392 2.09 -1.00 12.31
N VAL A 393 2.96 -0.74 13.29
CA VAL A 393 2.77 0.32 14.28
C VAL A 393 3.79 1.41 13.98
N LEU A 394 3.29 2.57 13.62
CA LEU A 394 4.05 3.78 13.31
C LEU A 394 3.86 4.77 14.44
N VAL A 395 4.96 5.26 15.02
CA VAL A 395 4.91 6.22 16.12
C VAL A 395 5.52 7.51 15.66
N TYR A 396 4.68 8.54 15.58
CA TYR A 396 5.07 9.88 15.22
C TYR A 396 5.25 10.75 16.46
N PHE A 397 6.18 11.67 16.37
CA PHE A 397 6.41 12.70 17.37
C PHE A 397 6.67 14.04 16.67
N ARG A 398 6.12 15.11 17.21
CA ARG A 398 6.41 16.47 16.77
C ARG A 398 6.92 17.27 17.96
N ASP A 399 8.20 17.63 17.91
CA ASP A 399 8.79 18.47 18.94
C ASP A 399 8.21 19.89 18.91
N VAL A 400 8.28 20.59 20.04
CA VAL A 400 7.84 21.98 20.14
C VAL A 400 8.69 22.84 19.20
N GLY A 401 8.04 23.48 18.22
CA GLY A 401 8.73 24.28 17.20
C GLY A 401 9.29 23.47 16.03
N SER A 402 9.09 22.15 15.98
CA SER A 402 9.38 21.36 14.79
C SER A 402 8.47 21.75 13.62
N ARG A 403 9.01 21.66 12.40
CA ARG A 403 8.32 21.93 11.13
C ARG A 403 7.70 20.68 10.48
N TYR A 404 7.83 19.52 11.11
CA TYR A 404 7.40 18.25 10.53
C TYR A 404 7.12 17.18 11.59
N ASP A 405 6.45 16.12 11.15
CA ASP A 405 6.22 14.90 11.92
C ASP A 405 7.35 13.90 11.74
N GLU A 406 8.07 13.62 12.83
CA GLU A 406 9.12 12.59 12.85
C GLU A 406 8.50 11.22 13.05
N LEU A 407 8.88 10.25 12.22
CA LEU A 407 8.59 8.84 12.46
C LEU A 407 9.67 8.25 13.39
N VAL A 408 9.41 8.29 14.69
CA VAL A 408 10.39 8.02 15.77
C VAL A 408 10.44 6.56 16.21
N GLY A 409 9.54 5.73 15.69
CA GLY A 409 9.49 4.31 15.97
C GLY A 409 8.61 3.60 14.96
N TYR A 410 9.06 2.42 14.56
CA TYR A 410 8.35 1.55 13.64
C TYR A 410 8.53 0.10 14.08
N VAL A 411 7.45 -0.67 14.12
CA VAL A 411 7.51 -2.12 14.26
C VAL A 411 6.48 -2.79 13.36
N ASN A 412 6.89 -3.88 12.74
CA ASN A 412 6.06 -4.77 11.96
C ASN A 412 5.84 -6.05 12.79
N VAL A 413 4.58 -6.39 13.04
CA VAL A 413 4.15 -7.52 13.86
C VAL A 413 3.33 -8.44 12.98
N ASN A 414 3.78 -9.68 12.85
CA ASN A 414 3.04 -10.72 12.14
C ASN A 414 2.54 -11.74 13.17
N PRO A 415 1.38 -11.51 13.83
CA PRO A 415 0.75 -12.55 14.63
C PRO A 415 0.55 -13.82 13.81
N ASN A 416 0.67 -14.97 14.48
CA ASN A 416 0.43 -16.27 13.85
C ASN A 416 1.32 -16.58 12.64
N LYS A 417 2.40 -15.81 12.38
CA LYS A 417 3.32 -16.00 11.26
C LYS A 417 3.78 -17.44 11.13
N ARG A 418 3.52 -18.08 9.99
CA ARG A 418 3.98 -19.46 9.71
C ARG A 418 4.96 -19.57 8.55
N ARG A 419 5.24 -18.46 7.86
CA ARG A 419 6.33 -18.35 6.87
C ARG A 419 7.68 -18.38 7.60
N LEU A 420 8.54 -19.32 7.24
CA LEU A 420 9.92 -19.42 7.73
C LEU A 420 10.79 -18.27 7.21
#